data_AF-A0A4Y2IM57-F1
#
_entry.id   AF-A0A4Y2IM57-F1
#
_cell.length_a   1.000
_cell.length_b   1.000
_cell.length_c   1.000
_cell.angle_alpha   90.00
_cell.angle_beta   90.00
_cell.angle_gamma   90.00
#
_symmetry.space_group_name_H-M   'P 1'
#
loop_
_entity.id
_entity.type
_entity.pdbx_description
1 polymer ?
#
loop_
_entity_poly.entity_id
_entity_poly.type
_entity_poly.pdbx_seq_one_letter_code
_entity_poly.pdbx_strand_id
1 'polypeptide(L)'
;MRKQSKSYMAAETISAEAKTETIEKVCDKMNESHLESTIKVFRSAYYPRKSYRPFSDHFQLLELQQLNGVDMGLHSKCSATEIINHVADKMKKRITQQILNTAGKISVLIDESTCPGAKSALIVYLNSENSKEHVPNSLFLDLIELPDQTSATILQALLNCLNQNGFCDDYLKDNLVAFASDGASVMLGKQSGRKVSQYYSLALHEPQDLISCK
;
A
#
# COMPACT_ATOMS: atom_id res chain seq x y z
N MET A 1 -4.72 68.41 -15.05
CA MET A 1 -4.20 67.15 -14.49
C MET A 1 -5.06 66.75 -13.29
N ARG A 2 -5.89 65.70 -13.40
CA ARG A 2 -6.65 65.19 -12.25
C ARG A 2 -5.67 64.48 -11.31
N LYS A 3 -5.54 64.95 -10.06
CA LYS A 3 -4.83 64.21 -9.00
C LYS A 3 -5.60 62.91 -8.77
N GLN A 4 -5.04 61.78 -9.20
CA GLN A 4 -5.62 60.47 -8.91
C GLN A 4 -5.51 60.24 -7.40
N SER A 5 -6.65 60.24 -6.71
CA SER A 5 -6.69 59.88 -5.29
C SER A 5 -6.27 58.41 -5.13
N LYS A 6 -5.76 58.04 -3.96
CA LYS A 6 -5.45 56.62 -3.65
C LYS A 6 -6.64 55.70 -3.89
N SER A 7 -7.85 56.18 -3.60
CA SER A 7 -9.10 55.45 -3.85
C SER A 7 -9.39 55.26 -5.34
N TYR A 8 -9.09 56.24 -6.19
CA TYR A 8 -9.25 56.11 -7.64
C TYR A 8 -8.28 55.09 -8.22
N MET A 9 -7.01 55.15 -7.80
CA MET A 9 -6.00 54.16 -8.20
C MET A 9 -6.41 52.73 -7.80
N ALA A 10 -6.88 52.54 -6.56
CA ALA A 10 -7.33 51.23 -6.09
C ALA A 10 -8.54 50.71 -6.89
N ALA A 11 -9.51 51.57 -7.19
CA ALA A 11 -10.68 51.21 -7.99
C ALA A 11 -10.31 50.86 -9.45
N GLU A 12 -9.33 51.56 -10.02
CA GLU A 12 -8.81 51.30 -11.37
C GLU A 12 -8.05 49.96 -11.42
N THR A 13 -7.26 49.64 -10.38
CA THR A 13 -6.61 48.33 -10.23
C THR A 13 -7.64 47.20 -10.12
N ILE A 14 -8.66 47.34 -9.26
CA ILE A 14 -9.73 46.35 -9.10
C ILE A 14 -10.50 46.14 -10.41
N SER A 15 -10.77 47.23 -11.16
CA SER A 15 -11.46 47.15 -12.45
C SER A 15 -10.61 46.48 -13.54
N ALA A 16 -9.29 46.68 -13.51
CA ALA A 16 -8.36 46.01 -14.41
C ALA A 16 -8.23 44.51 -14.07
N GLU A 17 -8.10 44.17 -12.79
CA GLU A 17 -8.03 42.79 -12.29
C GLU A 17 -9.31 42.01 -12.64
N ALA A 18 -10.49 42.61 -12.42
CA ALA A 18 -11.79 42.01 -12.76
C ALA A 18 -11.96 41.74 -14.26
N LYS A 19 -11.27 42.47 -15.15
CA LYS A 19 -11.28 42.22 -16.60
C LYS A 19 -10.35 41.08 -17.00
N THR A 20 -9.30 40.83 -16.21
CA THR A 20 -8.33 39.75 -16.46
C THR A 20 -8.72 38.43 -15.80
N GLU A 21 -9.40 38.48 -14.66
CA GLU A 21 -9.90 37.35 -13.88
C GLU A 21 -11.30 36.94 -14.35
N THR A 22 -11.34 36.11 -15.39
CA THR A 22 -12.59 35.44 -15.77
C THR A 22 -12.96 34.39 -14.71
N ILE A 23 -14.26 34.11 -14.58
CA ILE A 23 -14.78 33.08 -13.64
C ILE A 23 -14.02 31.75 -13.81
N GLU A 24 -13.70 31.38 -15.04
CA GLU A 24 -12.90 30.20 -15.38
C GLU A 24 -11.50 30.23 -14.72
N LYS A 25 -10.74 31.32 -14.89
CA LYS A 25 -9.41 31.45 -14.28
C LYS A 25 -9.45 31.48 -12.76
N VAL A 26 -10.50 32.07 -12.17
CA VAL A 26 -10.70 32.07 -10.72
C VAL A 26 -10.99 30.65 -10.21
N CYS A 27 -11.83 29.90 -10.92
CA CYS A 27 -12.07 28.48 -10.63
C CYS A 27 -10.80 27.64 -10.75
N ASP A 28 -9.97 27.86 -11.77
CA ASP A 28 -8.70 27.14 -11.95
C ASP A 28 -7.73 27.42 -10.81
N LYS A 29 -7.53 28.71 -10.45
CA LYS A 29 -6.71 29.10 -9.29
C LYS A 29 -7.21 28.50 -7.98
N MET A 30 -8.52 28.45 -7.79
CA MET A 30 -9.12 27.84 -6.60
C MET A 30 -8.89 26.33 -6.56
N ASN A 31 -9.02 25.64 -7.70
CA ASN A 31 -8.69 24.21 -7.79
C ASN A 31 -7.20 23.94 -7.51
N GLU A 32 -6.30 24.80 -8.00
CA GLU A 32 -4.86 24.69 -7.75
C GLU A 32 -4.54 24.84 -6.26
N SER A 33 -5.12 25.83 -5.56
CA SER A 33 -4.90 26.01 -4.12
C SER A 33 -5.46 24.84 -3.29
N HIS A 34 -6.60 24.27 -3.68
CA HIS A 34 -7.14 23.05 -3.08
C HIS A 34 -6.23 21.83 -3.32
N LEU A 35 -5.64 21.72 -4.51
CA LEU A 35 -4.68 20.65 -4.81
C LEU A 35 -3.41 20.79 -3.96
N GLU A 36 -2.88 22.01 -3.83
CA GLU A 36 -1.69 22.28 -3.01
C GLU A 36 -1.90 21.96 -1.53
N SER A 37 -3.04 22.39 -0.96
CA SER A 37 -3.40 22.06 0.42
C SER A 37 -3.54 20.54 0.61
N THR A 38 -4.17 19.84 -0.35
CA THR A 38 -4.26 18.37 -0.35
C THR A 38 -2.87 17.71 -0.37
N ILE A 39 -1.95 18.17 -1.21
CA ILE A 39 -0.58 17.64 -1.27
C ILE A 39 0.13 17.80 0.07
N LYS A 40 -0.04 18.94 0.75
CA LYS A 40 0.54 19.17 2.08
C LYS A 40 -0.02 18.19 3.10
N VAL A 41 -1.34 18.00 3.15
CA VAL A 41 -1.98 17.02 4.04
C VAL A 41 -1.47 15.59 3.79
N PHE A 42 -1.37 15.18 2.52
CA PHE A 42 -0.84 13.86 2.16
C PHE A 42 0.59 13.66 2.64
N ARG A 43 1.46 14.65 2.47
CA ARG A 43 2.86 14.59 2.95
C ARG A 43 2.92 14.50 4.48
N SER A 44 2.09 15.28 5.17
CA SER A 44 2.01 15.28 6.63
C SER A 44 1.40 14.02 7.21
N ALA A 45 0.51 13.34 6.49
CA ALA A 45 0.02 12.00 6.86
C ALA A 45 1.08 10.93 6.61
N TYR A 46 1.79 11.00 5.48
CA TYR A 46 2.78 10.01 5.11
C TYR A 46 4.04 10.03 5.99
N TYR A 47 4.48 11.21 6.45
CA TYR A 47 5.72 11.37 7.21
C TYR A 47 5.78 10.57 8.54
N PRO A 48 4.78 10.64 9.43
CA PRO A 48 4.72 9.80 10.63
C PRO A 48 4.78 8.31 10.28
N ARG A 49 4.04 7.90 9.24
CA ARG A 49 3.98 6.49 8.83
C ARG A 49 5.33 5.98 8.34
N LYS A 50 6.04 6.77 7.53
CA LYS A 50 7.40 6.47 7.07
C LYS A 50 8.40 6.37 8.24
N SER A 51 8.15 7.12 9.31
CA SER A 51 9.00 7.17 10.51
C SER A 51 8.57 6.18 11.61
N TYR A 52 7.69 5.22 11.28
CA TYR A 52 7.14 4.24 12.23
C TYR A 52 6.49 4.85 13.47
N ARG A 53 5.91 6.05 13.34
CA ARG A 53 5.19 6.75 14.40
C ARG A 53 3.71 6.38 14.44
N PRO A 54 3.07 6.45 15.62
CA PRO A 54 1.64 6.20 15.75
C PRO A 54 0.81 7.29 15.06
N PHE A 55 -0.43 6.95 14.66
CA PHE A 55 -1.36 7.89 14.02
C PHE A 55 -1.72 9.09 14.91
N SER A 56 -1.56 8.96 16.24
CA SER A 56 -1.75 10.08 17.19
C SER A 56 -0.88 11.29 16.88
N ASP A 57 0.32 11.06 16.35
CA ASP A 57 1.30 12.11 16.07
C ASP A 57 0.88 12.99 14.89
N HIS A 58 0.01 12.49 14.01
CA HIS A 58 -0.45 13.22 12.85
C HIS A 58 -1.18 14.51 13.23
N PHE A 59 -2.05 14.46 14.26
CA PHE A 59 -2.83 15.64 14.66
C PHE A 59 -1.93 16.77 15.19
N GLN A 60 -0.97 16.42 16.05
CA GLN A 60 0.00 17.39 16.60
C GLN A 60 0.87 17.99 15.51
N LEU A 61 1.22 17.20 14.49
CA LEU A 61 2.00 17.67 13.33
C LEU A 61 1.22 18.68 12.49
N LEU A 62 -0.08 18.46 12.27
CA LEU A 62 -0.94 19.38 11.52
C LEU A 62 -1.13 20.70 12.28
N GLU A 63 -1.36 20.63 13.59
CA GLU A 63 -1.47 21.82 14.45
C GLU A 63 -0.18 22.65 14.41
N LEU A 64 0.99 22.00 14.50
CA LEU A 64 2.29 22.67 14.36
C LEU A 64 2.46 23.34 12.99
N GLN A 65 2.00 22.70 11.91
CA GLN A 65 2.06 23.28 10.56
C GLN A 65 1.17 24.51 10.43
N GLN A 66 -0.03 24.48 11.01
CA GLN A 66 -0.92 25.64 11.07
C GLN A 66 -0.30 26.79 11.87
N LEU A 67 0.34 26.50 13.02
CA LEU A 67 1.06 27.51 13.80
C LEU A 67 2.23 28.14 13.02
N ASN A 68 2.86 27.39 12.13
CA ASN A 68 3.91 27.88 11.24
C ASN A 68 3.36 28.64 10.00
N GLY A 69 2.04 28.87 9.93
CA GLY A 69 1.40 29.62 8.85
C GLY A 69 1.11 28.81 7.59
N VAL A 70 1.16 27.48 7.66
CA VAL A 70 0.83 26.61 6.52
C VAL A 70 -0.68 26.37 6.48
N ASP A 71 -1.31 26.72 5.37
CA ASP A 71 -2.69 26.31 5.11
C ASP A 71 -2.76 24.81 4.80
N MET A 72 -3.39 24.07 5.73
CA MET A 72 -3.56 22.62 5.69
C MET A 72 -4.95 22.21 5.23
N GLY A 73 -5.79 23.15 4.75
CA GLY A 73 -7.15 22.86 4.30
C GLY A 73 -8.00 22.13 5.34
N LEU A 74 -9.03 21.42 4.88
CA LEU A 74 -9.92 20.64 5.74
C LEU A 74 -9.33 19.23 6.00
N HIS A 75 -9.12 18.87 7.26
CA HIS A 75 -8.59 17.57 7.64
C HIS A 75 -9.19 17.08 8.98
N SER A 76 -9.19 15.75 9.16
CA SER A 76 -9.67 15.09 10.38
C SER A 76 -8.76 13.92 10.75
N LYS A 77 -8.88 13.39 11.97
CA LYS A 77 -8.15 12.17 12.36
C LYS A 77 -8.47 10.98 11.44
N CYS A 78 -9.73 10.84 11.02
CA CYS A 78 -10.15 9.78 10.09
C CYS A 78 -9.50 9.93 8.72
N SER A 79 -9.33 11.17 8.24
CA SER A 79 -8.69 11.43 6.95
C SER A 79 -7.25 10.94 6.87
N ALA A 80 -6.51 10.95 7.98
CA ALA A 80 -5.13 10.45 8.03
C ALA A 80 -5.05 8.95 7.73
N THR A 81 -5.94 8.17 8.35
CA THR A 81 -6.03 6.73 8.15
C THR A 81 -6.42 6.41 6.72
N GLU A 82 -7.42 7.10 6.18
CA GLU A 82 -7.87 6.92 4.80
C GLU A 82 -6.77 7.25 3.79
N ILE A 83 -6.04 8.35 4.00
CA ILE A 83 -4.91 8.75 3.17
C ILE A 83 -3.81 7.69 3.21
N ILE A 84 -3.42 7.23 4.41
CA ILE A 84 -2.37 6.23 4.56
C ILE A 84 -2.78 4.90 3.92
N ASN A 85 -4.03 4.47 4.10
CA ASN A 85 -4.56 3.27 3.46
C ASN A 85 -4.56 3.42 1.93
N HIS A 86 -4.99 4.57 1.41
CA HIS A 86 -4.96 4.84 -0.02
C HIS A 86 -3.53 4.79 -0.59
N VAL A 87 -2.58 5.42 0.10
CA VAL A 87 -1.16 5.38 -0.29
C VAL A 87 -0.62 3.96 -0.24
N ALA A 88 -0.92 3.21 0.82
CA ALA A 88 -0.51 1.81 0.96
C ALA A 88 -1.06 0.95 -0.19
N ASP A 89 -2.35 1.08 -0.53
CA ASP A 89 -2.98 0.35 -1.63
C ASP A 89 -2.36 0.69 -2.98
N LYS A 90 -2.08 1.98 -3.23
CA LYS A 90 -1.44 2.42 -4.47
C LYS A 90 0.00 1.90 -4.57
N MET A 91 0.75 1.93 -3.47
CA MET A 91 2.11 1.38 -3.41
C MET A 91 2.11 -0.14 -3.61
N LYS A 92 1.22 -0.86 -2.91
CA LYS A 92 1.05 -2.31 -3.04
C LYS A 92 0.74 -2.71 -4.48
N LYS A 93 -0.28 -2.10 -5.07
CA LYS A 93 -0.65 -2.33 -6.48
C LYS A 93 0.50 -2.04 -7.44
N ARG A 94 1.25 -0.97 -7.23
CA ARG A 94 2.41 -0.66 -8.08
C ARG A 94 3.45 -1.77 -8.02
N ILE A 95 3.79 -2.26 -6.83
CA ILE A 95 4.80 -3.30 -6.66
C ILE A 95 4.31 -4.64 -7.22
N THR A 96 3.07 -5.05 -6.93
CA THR A 96 2.52 -6.31 -7.46
C THR A 96 2.46 -6.30 -8.98
N GLN A 97 2.07 -5.19 -9.59
CA GLN A 97 2.07 -5.05 -11.06
C GLN A 97 3.49 -5.09 -11.64
N GLN A 98 4.50 -4.52 -10.96
CA GLN A 98 5.89 -4.64 -11.41
C GLN A 98 6.39 -6.09 -11.40
N ILE A 99 6.04 -6.85 -10.36
CA ILE A 99 6.36 -8.28 -10.25
C ILE A 99 5.73 -9.06 -11.41
N LEU A 100 4.43 -8.85 -11.64
CA LEU A 100 3.69 -9.52 -12.71
C LEU A 100 4.26 -9.20 -14.10
N ASN A 101 4.54 -7.92 -14.37
CA ASN A 101 5.08 -7.48 -15.66
C ASN A 101 6.49 -8.04 -15.95
N THR A 102 7.27 -8.29 -14.90
CA THR A 102 8.63 -8.86 -15.01
C THR A 102 8.61 -10.39 -15.04
N ALA A 103 7.45 -11.02 -14.83
CA ALA A 103 7.31 -12.45 -14.54
C ALA A 103 8.28 -12.90 -13.42
N GLY A 104 8.39 -12.07 -12.38
CA GLY A 104 9.34 -12.28 -11.28
C GLY A 104 9.00 -13.51 -10.47
N LYS A 105 10.01 -14.32 -10.10
CA LYS A 105 9.81 -15.44 -9.18
C LYS A 105 9.38 -14.91 -7.81
N ILE A 106 8.47 -15.64 -7.16
CA ILE A 106 7.92 -15.28 -5.86
C ILE A 106 8.09 -16.43 -4.86
N SER A 107 8.35 -16.08 -3.60
CA SER A 107 8.19 -17.00 -2.47
C SER A 107 7.15 -16.43 -1.52
N VAL A 108 6.28 -17.28 -0.99
CA VAL A 108 5.23 -16.88 -0.06
C VAL A 108 5.58 -17.34 1.35
N LEU A 109 5.49 -16.42 2.30
CA LEU A 109 5.68 -16.64 3.72
C LEU A 109 4.36 -16.38 4.41
N ILE A 110 3.85 -17.36 5.15
CA ILE A 110 2.64 -17.19 5.96
C ILE A 110 2.96 -17.38 7.45
N ASP A 111 2.27 -16.61 8.27
CA ASP A 111 2.31 -16.74 9.72
C ASP A 111 0.89 -16.61 10.28
N GLU A 112 0.61 -17.32 11.37
CA GLU A 112 -0.69 -17.30 12.02
C GLU A 112 -0.58 -16.66 13.40
N SER A 113 -1.44 -15.67 13.65
CA SER A 113 -1.59 -15.08 14.98
C SER A 113 -2.91 -15.51 15.60
N THR A 114 -2.83 -16.15 16.76
CA THR A 114 -4.00 -16.47 17.59
C THR A 114 -4.09 -15.48 18.75
N CYS A 115 -5.16 -14.69 18.80
CA CYS A 115 -5.44 -13.79 19.93
C CYS A 115 -6.55 -14.40 20.81
N PRO A 116 -6.30 -14.66 22.12
CA PRO A 116 -7.33 -15.14 23.02
C PRO A 116 -8.53 -14.18 23.07
N GLY A 117 -9.71 -14.65 22.65
CA GLY A 117 -10.95 -13.85 22.63
C GLY A 117 -11.20 -13.04 21.35
N ALA A 118 -10.33 -13.15 20.33
CA ALA A 118 -10.54 -12.56 19.00
C ALA A 118 -10.46 -13.64 17.91
N LYS A 119 -10.87 -13.29 16.68
CA LYS A 119 -10.65 -14.17 15.53
C LYS A 119 -9.16 -14.29 15.24
N SER A 120 -8.76 -15.44 14.69
CA SER A 120 -7.38 -15.68 14.30
C SER A 120 -7.07 -14.93 13.01
N ALA A 121 -5.81 -14.61 12.76
CA ALA A 121 -5.41 -13.86 11.57
C ALA A 121 -4.23 -14.51 10.86
N LEU A 122 -4.29 -14.54 9.53
CA LEU A 122 -3.23 -14.98 8.64
C LEU A 122 -2.46 -13.76 8.14
N ILE A 123 -1.16 -13.74 8.40
CA ILE A 123 -0.24 -12.74 7.86
C ILE A 123 0.38 -13.33 6.59
N VAL A 124 0.31 -12.61 5.48
CA VAL A 124 0.88 -13.04 4.20
C VAL A 124 2.00 -12.08 3.78
N TYR A 125 3.20 -12.63 3.66
CA TYR A 125 4.37 -11.97 3.10
C TYR A 125 4.76 -12.60 1.76
N LEU A 126 5.29 -11.77 0.87
CA LEU A 126 5.77 -12.16 -0.44
C LEU A 126 7.20 -11.67 -0.61
N ASN A 127 8.13 -12.57 -0.86
CA ASN A 127 9.45 -12.16 -1.35
C ASN A 127 9.46 -12.29 -2.87
N SER A 128 9.90 -11.25 -3.56
CA SER A 128 10.01 -11.28 -5.01
C SER A 128 11.21 -10.50 -5.50
N GLU A 129 11.71 -10.96 -6.64
CA GLU A 129 12.66 -10.24 -7.46
C GLU A 129 11.92 -9.16 -8.27
N ASN A 130 11.96 -7.93 -7.77
CA ASN A 130 11.33 -6.79 -8.45
C ASN A 130 12.20 -6.24 -9.61
N SER A 131 13.47 -6.67 -9.70
CA SER A 131 14.41 -6.30 -10.76
C SER A 131 15.61 -7.26 -10.73
N LYS A 132 16.15 -7.60 -11.92
CA LYS A 132 17.29 -8.53 -12.08
C LYS A 132 18.60 -8.10 -11.39
N GLU A 133 18.69 -6.86 -10.92
CA GLU A 133 19.90 -6.27 -10.34
C GLU A 133 19.82 -6.09 -8.81
N HIS A 134 18.67 -6.35 -8.19
CA HIS A 134 18.47 -6.12 -6.76
C HIS A 134 18.09 -7.39 -6.00
N VAL A 135 18.50 -7.41 -4.73
CA VAL A 135 18.14 -8.46 -3.76
C VAL A 135 16.61 -8.57 -3.67
N PRO A 136 16.06 -9.80 -3.56
CA PRO A 136 14.63 -10.00 -3.37
C PRO A 136 14.10 -9.19 -2.20
N ASN A 137 13.02 -8.44 -2.41
CA ASN A 137 12.41 -7.62 -1.38
C ASN A 137 11.26 -8.37 -0.71
N SER A 138 11.23 -8.35 0.62
CA SER A 138 10.09 -8.84 1.39
C SER A 138 8.98 -7.79 1.44
N LEU A 139 7.81 -8.16 0.96
CA LEU A 139 6.62 -7.32 0.90
C LEU A 139 5.55 -7.91 1.80
N PHE A 140 5.03 -7.10 2.72
CA PHE A 140 3.77 -7.40 3.40
C PHE A 140 2.62 -7.28 2.39
N LEU A 141 1.92 -8.39 2.14
CA LEU A 141 0.83 -8.44 1.16
C LEU A 141 -0.52 -8.12 1.84
N ASP A 142 -0.84 -8.86 2.90
CA ASP A 142 -2.11 -8.70 3.60
C ASP A 142 -2.15 -9.33 5.00
N LEU A 143 -3.16 -8.92 5.77
CA LEU A 143 -3.56 -9.50 7.05
C LEU A 143 -5.02 -9.94 6.96
N ILE A 144 -5.26 -11.23 6.92
CA ILE A 144 -6.58 -11.81 6.65
C ILE A 144 -7.17 -12.34 7.95
N GLU A 145 -8.35 -11.86 8.33
CA GLU A 145 -9.09 -12.43 9.45
C GLU A 145 -9.68 -13.79 9.05
N LEU A 146 -9.39 -14.83 9.84
CA LEU A 146 -9.83 -16.20 9.59
C LEU A 146 -11.04 -16.54 10.47
N PRO A 147 -12.10 -17.15 9.92
CA PRO A 147 -13.23 -17.62 10.70
C PRO A 147 -12.89 -18.87 11.53
N ASP A 148 -11.99 -19.71 11.02
CA ASP A 148 -11.48 -20.90 11.68
C ASP A 148 -10.03 -21.18 11.27
N GLN A 149 -9.34 -21.98 12.07
CA GLN A 149 -7.94 -22.39 11.86
C GLN A 149 -7.89 -23.77 11.21
N THR A 150 -8.65 -24.01 10.15
CA THR A 150 -8.52 -25.25 9.38
C THR A 150 -7.59 -25.03 8.19
N SER A 151 -6.81 -26.07 7.85
CA SER A 151 -5.92 -26.05 6.67
C SER A 151 -6.63 -25.65 5.37
N ALA A 152 -7.91 -26.02 5.22
CA ALA A 152 -8.71 -25.70 4.04
C ALA A 152 -9.05 -24.19 3.99
N THR A 153 -9.51 -23.62 5.10
CA THR A 153 -9.83 -22.20 5.22
C THR A 153 -8.59 -21.34 5.00
N ILE A 154 -7.45 -21.73 5.58
CA ILE A 154 -6.17 -21.02 5.40
C ILE A 154 -5.73 -21.04 3.94
N LEU A 155 -5.77 -22.20 3.28
CA LEU A 155 -5.41 -22.32 1.87
C LEU A 155 -6.33 -21.48 0.98
N GLN A 156 -7.64 -21.53 1.23
CA GLN A 156 -8.61 -20.74 0.46
C GLN A 156 -8.40 -19.24 0.67
N ALA A 157 -8.18 -18.80 1.90
CA ALA A 157 -7.89 -17.40 2.23
C ALA A 157 -6.61 -16.91 1.52
N LEU A 158 -5.56 -17.72 1.54
CA LEU A 158 -4.30 -17.41 0.86
C LEU A 158 -4.47 -17.29 -0.66
N LEU A 159 -5.10 -18.27 -1.31
CA LEU A 159 -5.32 -18.25 -2.77
C LEU A 159 -6.20 -17.08 -3.19
N ASN A 160 -7.25 -16.77 -2.40
CA ASN A 160 -8.08 -15.60 -2.64
C ASN A 160 -7.28 -14.30 -2.55
N CYS A 161 -6.42 -14.17 -1.53
CA CYS A 161 -5.56 -12.99 -1.36
C CYS A 161 -4.57 -12.83 -2.52
N LEU A 162 -3.90 -13.91 -2.94
CA LEU A 162 -2.98 -13.89 -4.08
C LEU A 162 -3.70 -13.47 -5.37
N ASN A 163 -4.87 -14.06 -5.64
CA ASN A 163 -5.66 -13.76 -6.83
C ASN A 163 -6.17 -12.31 -6.83
N GLN A 164 -6.64 -11.79 -5.69
CA GLN A 164 -7.05 -10.38 -5.55
C GLN A 164 -5.91 -9.39 -5.83
N ASN A 165 -4.65 -9.81 -5.63
CA ASN A 165 -3.47 -9.01 -5.93
C ASN A 165 -2.88 -9.28 -7.33
N GLY A 166 -3.54 -10.11 -8.15
CA GLY A 166 -3.20 -10.39 -9.54
C GLY A 166 -2.38 -11.65 -9.78
N PHE A 167 -2.05 -12.41 -8.74
CA PHE A 167 -1.32 -13.68 -8.85
C PHE A 167 -2.30 -14.83 -9.08
N CYS A 168 -2.65 -15.05 -10.34
CA CYS A 168 -3.56 -16.14 -10.74
C CYS A 168 -2.88 -17.53 -10.66
N ASP A 169 -3.69 -18.59 -10.68
CA ASP A 169 -3.20 -19.97 -10.60
C ASP A 169 -2.12 -20.30 -11.63
N ASP A 170 -2.23 -19.79 -12.86
CA ASP A 170 -1.24 -20.04 -13.91
C ASP A 170 0.08 -19.32 -13.63
N TYR A 171 0.02 -18.09 -13.11
CA TYR A 171 1.22 -17.38 -12.65
C TYR A 171 1.91 -18.14 -11.52
N LEU A 172 1.13 -18.64 -10.55
CA LEU A 172 1.65 -19.36 -9.39
C LEU A 172 2.33 -20.67 -9.79
N LYS A 173 1.77 -21.44 -10.74
CA LYS A 173 2.39 -22.66 -11.24
C LYS A 173 3.78 -22.41 -11.83
N ASP A 174 3.95 -21.32 -12.57
CA ASP A 174 5.19 -21.04 -13.28
C ASP A 174 6.22 -20.28 -12.43
N ASN A 175 5.76 -19.45 -11.47
CA ASN A 175 6.61 -18.46 -10.80
C ASN A 175 6.69 -18.59 -9.28
N LEU A 176 5.90 -19.44 -8.63
CA LEU A 176 6.05 -19.74 -7.20
C LEU A 176 7.22 -20.70 -7.00
N VAL A 177 8.29 -20.22 -6.36
CA VAL A 177 9.50 -21.02 -6.13
C VAL A 177 9.61 -21.60 -4.73
N ALA A 178 8.93 -20.99 -3.76
CA ALA A 178 8.96 -21.45 -2.38
C ALA A 178 7.71 -21.02 -1.61
N PHE A 179 7.34 -21.85 -0.65
CA PHE A 179 6.30 -21.58 0.32
C PHE A 179 6.83 -21.94 1.71
N ALA A 180 6.62 -21.06 2.68
CA ALA A 180 7.04 -21.28 4.06
C ALA A 180 5.93 -20.86 5.01
N SER A 181 5.62 -21.74 5.95
CA SER A 181 4.68 -21.52 7.05
C SER A 181 5.37 -21.86 8.37
N ASP A 182 4.79 -21.43 9.48
CA ASP A 182 5.12 -22.03 10.75
C ASP A 182 4.75 -23.53 10.73
N GLY A 183 5.50 -24.34 11.45
CA GLY A 183 5.32 -25.80 11.50
C GLY A 183 4.09 -26.24 12.31
N ALA A 184 3.09 -25.37 12.47
CA ALA A 184 1.88 -25.69 13.21
C ALA A 184 1.15 -26.86 12.54
N SER A 185 0.65 -27.78 13.35
CA SER A 185 -0.02 -29.01 12.88
C SER A 185 -1.18 -28.76 11.91
N VAL A 186 -1.80 -27.58 12.00
CA VAL A 186 -2.85 -27.10 11.10
C VAL A 186 -2.30 -26.76 9.71
N MET A 187 -1.16 -26.10 9.63
CA MET A 187 -0.49 -25.73 8.37
C MET A 187 0.10 -26.94 7.63
N LEU A 188 0.47 -27.99 8.38
CA LEU A 188 1.04 -29.23 7.84
C LEU A 188 -0.04 -30.23 7.36
N GLY A 189 -1.27 -30.16 7.87
CA GLY A 189 -2.40 -30.99 7.48
C GLY A 189 -2.28 -32.46 7.88
N LYS A 190 -3.24 -32.97 8.66
CA LYS A 190 -3.14 -34.30 9.30
C LYS A 190 -3.22 -35.51 8.35
N GLN A 191 -3.85 -35.39 7.16
CA GLN A 191 -3.89 -36.44 6.10
C GLN A 191 -4.16 -35.91 4.67
N SER A 192 -4.10 -34.60 4.41
CA SER A 192 -4.46 -33.99 3.12
C SER A 192 -3.37 -33.08 2.55
N GLY A 193 -2.10 -33.41 2.83
CA GLY A 193 -0.92 -32.77 2.28
C GLY A 193 -0.71 -33.07 0.79
N ARG A 194 -1.74 -33.01 -0.06
CA ARG A 194 -1.58 -33.19 -1.51
C ARG A 194 -1.69 -31.90 -2.31
N LYS A 195 -2.40 -30.87 -1.84
CA LYS A 195 -2.53 -29.58 -2.57
C LYS A 195 -1.48 -28.54 -2.18
N VAL A 196 -1.25 -28.34 -0.89
CA VAL A 196 -0.12 -27.52 -0.41
C VAL A 196 1.19 -28.20 -0.81
N SER A 197 1.28 -29.52 -0.64
CA SER A 197 2.43 -30.30 -1.14
C SER A 197 2.51 -30.37 -2.67
N GLN A 198 1.42 -30.18 -3.43
CA GLN A 198 1.52 -30.06 -4.89
C GLN A 198 2.25 -28.78 -5.28
N TYR A 199 2.03 -27.66 -4.58
CA TYR A 199 2.81 -26.44 -4.80
C TYR A 199 4.26 -26.61 -4.31
N TYR A 200 4.51 -27.36 -3.21
CA TYR A 200 5.87 -27.77 -2.85
C TYR A 200 6.53 -28.69 -3.88
N SER A 201 5.78 -29.60 -4.51
CA SER A 201 6.29 -30.61 -5.47
C SER A 201 6.43 -30.05 -6.89
N LEU A 202 5.54 -29.14 -7.31
CA LEU A 202 5.64 -28.38 -8.56
C LEU A 202 6.84 -27.43 -8.56
N ALA A 203 7.21 -26.88 -7.39
CA ALA A 203 8.46 -26.13 -7.23
C ALA A 203 9.73 -27.02 -7.24
N LEU A 204 9.59 -28.36 -7.19
CA LEU A 204 10.68 -29.34 -7.01
C LEU A 204 10.81 -30.37 -8.16
N HIS A 205 10.29 -30.12 -9.35
CA HIS A 205 10.56 -30.92 -10.57
C HIS A 205 11.03 -30.00 -11.69
N GLU A 206 12.19 -30.09 -12.33
CA GLU A 206 13.49 -30.82 -12.24
C GLU A 206 14.40 -30.15 -13.35
N PRO A 207 15.75 -30.31 -13.46
CA PRO A 207 16.45 -31.58 -13.38
C PRO A 207 17.65 -31.61 -12.43
N GLN A 208 17.96 -32.85 -12.05
CA GLN A 208 19.24 -33.36 -11.60
C GLN A 208 20.42 -32.60 -12.19
N ASP A 209 21.22 -31.96 -11.33
CA ASP A 209 22.67 -32.17 -11.25
C ASP A 209 23.29 -31.24 -10.21
N LEU A 210 24.42 -31.70 -9.67
CA LEU A 210 25.40 -31.00 -8.82
C LEU A 210 25.31 -31.20 -7.30
N ILE A 211 26.18 -32.15 -6.91
CA ILE A 211 27.07 -32.16 -5.74
C ILE A 211 26.61 -33.11 -4.64
N SER A 212 26.95 -34.39 -4.89
CA SER A 212 27.57 -35.22 -3.87
C SER A 212 28.69 -34.46 -3.17
N CYS A 213 28.56 -34.24 -1.87
CA CYS A 213 29.70 -34.18 -0.98
C CYS A 213 29.25 -34.56 0.44
N LYS A 214 29.80 -35.69 0.87
CA LYS A 214 29.93 -36.31 2.20
C LYS A 214 29.44 -35.50 3.41
#